data_AF-A0A2P5AU42-F1
#
_entry.id   AF-A0A2P5AU42-F1
#
_cell.length_a   1.000
_cell.length_b   1.000
_cell.length_c   1.000
_cell.angle_alpha   90.00
_cell.angle_beta   90.00
_cell.angle_gamma   90.00
#
_symmetry.space_group_name_H-M   'P 1'
#
loop_
_entity.id
_entity.type
_entity.pdbx_description
1 polymer ?
#
loop_
_entity_poly.entity_id
_entity_poly.type
_entity_poly.pdbx_seq_one_letter_code
_entity_poly.pdbx_strand_id
1 'polypeptide(L)'
;MYLRVFTCQGHVVVDYIPGISSIRLADLVDRLVHKDDEKILQTVLEAVSMVSKAQYLLSTSVYELESQVFDVLKAKSPFPAIYPVGPTTLSFQLENSSSDTNVVPDYIQWLDSQPKSSVLYISFGSFLSVSSAQLDEIVAGIRSSGTRHMWVARDNASKIKDGCGNNGFVVPWCDQLRVLCHPSIGGFWTHCGWNSTLEAVFAGVPMLTYPIVGDQMHNSKQIVED
;
A
#
# COMPACT_ATOMS: atom_id res chain seq x y z
N MET A 1 21.35 -29.97 5.05
CA MET A 1 20.50 -30.78 5.95
C MET A 1 19.05 -30.40 5.62
N TYR A 2 18.28 -31.41 5.23
CA TYR A 2 16.98 -31.40 4.54
C TYR A 2 15.98 -30.27 4.87
N LEU A 3 15.51 -29.57 3.84
CA LEU A 3 14.21 -28.90 3.84
C LEU A 3 13.20 -29.88 3.21
N ARG A 4 12.49 -30.60 4.07
CA ARG A 4 11.28 -31.34 3.73
C ARG A 4 10.24 -31.05 4.80
N VAL A 5 9.00 -30.87 4.34
CA VAL A 5 7.75 -30.75 5.08
C VAL A 5 7.45 -29.35 5.59
N PHE A 6 6.61 -28.60 4.86
CA PHE A 6 5.73 -27.59 5.46
C PHE A 6 4.38 -27.55 4.74
N THR A 7 3.56 -28.55 5.03
CA THR A 7 2.10 -28.36 5.07
C THR A 7 1.77 -28.28 6.56
N CYS A 8 1.37 -27.10 7.05
CA CYS A 8 0.87 -26.73 8.42
C CYS A 8 1.53 -25.48 9.09
N GLN A 9 1.95 -24.44 8.35
CA GLN A 9 2.73 -23.31 8.91
C GLN A 9 1.99 -21.99 9.24
N GLY A 10 0.65 -21.95 9.21
CA GLY A 10 -0.11 -20.70 9.44
C GLY A 10 -0.02 -20.08 10.85
N HIS A 11 0.60 -20.77 11.82
CA HIS A 11 0.68 -20.34 13.22
C HIS A 11 2.10 -20.05 13.73
N VAL A 12 3.13 -20.16 12.87
CA VAL A 12 4.51 -19.87 13.31
C VAL A 12 4.68 -18.37 13.45
N VAL A 13 5.04 -17.92 14.65
CA VAL A 13 5.36 -16.52 14.94
C VAL A 13 6.87 -16.35 14.95
N VAL A 14 7.34 -15.30 14.27
CA VAL A 14 8.72 -14.85 14.24
C VAL A 14 8.82 -13.61 15.12
N ASP A 15 9.44 -13.75 16.28
CA ASP A 15 9.58 -12.71 17.32
C ASP A 15 11.05 -12.36 17.62
N TYR A 16 11.98 -12.95 16.88
CA TYR A 16 13.43 -12.82 17.11
C TYR A 16 14.13 -11.89 16.12
N ILE A 17 13.40 -11.21 15.22
CA ILE A 17 13.99 -10.24 14.29
C ILE A 17 14.05 -8.87 15.00
N PRO A 18 15.25 -8.32 15.26
CA PRO A 18 15.35 -7.05 15.98
C PRO A 18 14.79 -5.89 15.16
N GLY A 19 14.06 -4.99 15.81
CA GLY A 19 13.55 -3.75 15.21
C GLY A 19 12.16 -3.85 14.59
N ILE A 20 11.55 -5.04 14.55
CA ILE A 20 10.16 -5.24 14.10
C ILE A 20 9.34 -5.98 15.15
N SER A 21 8.05 -5.67 15.22
CA SER A 21 7.06 -6.42 16.02
C SER A 21 6.96 -7.88 15.56
N SER A 22 6.52 -8.77 16.45
CA SER A 22 6.37 -10.19 16.12
C SER A 22 5.46 -10.39 14.91
N ILE A 23 5.89 -11.18 13.92
CA ILE A 23 5.17 -11.37 12.65
C ILE A 23 4.87 -12.85 12.41
N ARG A 24 3.71 -13.19 11.82
CA ARG A 24 3.46 -14.57 11.44
C ARG A 24 4.33 -14.90 10.23
N LEU A 25 4.86 -16.11 10.18
CA LEU A 25 5.67 -16.55 9.04
C LEU A 25 4.89 -16.47 7.73
N ALA A 26 3.57 -16.70 7.78
CA ALA A 26 2.67 -16.49 6.65
C ALA A 26 2.76 -15.03 6.15
N ASP A 27 2.61 -14.04 7.02
CA ASP A 27 2.64 -12.62 6.64
C ASP A 27 4.01 -12.16 6.09
N LEU A 28 5.09 -12.89 6.41
CA LEU A 28 6.45 -12.60 5.92
C LEU A 28 6.76 -13.26 4.56
N VAL A 29 6.13 -14.40 4.25
CA VAL A 29 6.57 -15.31 3.17
C VAL A 29 5.43 -15.70 2.21
N ASP A 30 4.19 -15.22 2.40
CA ASP A 30 2.96 -15.78 1.79
C ASP A 30 2.97 -15.94 0.26
N ARG A 31 3.87 -15.24 -0.45
CA ARG A 31 4.00 -15.33 -1.91
C ARG A 31 5.43 -15.53 -2.41
N LEU A 32 6.25 -16.19 -1.60
CA LEU A 32 7.59 -16.66 -1.99
C LEU A 32 7.64 -18.18 -2.23
N VAL A 33 6.50 -18.89 -2.35
CA VAL A 33 6.41 -20.37 -2.34
C VAL A 33 5.57 -20.98 -3.49
N HIS A 34 5.74 -20.46 -4.70
CA HIS A 34 5.41 -21.08 -5.98
C HIS A 34 6.68 -21.21 -6.85
N LYS A 35 6.64 -21.96 -7.96
CA LYS A 35 7.84 -22.22 -8.79
C LYS A 35 8.46 -20.95 -9.41
N ASP A 36 7.64 -19.94 -9.71
CA ASP A 36 8.13 -18.62 -10.11
C ASP A 36 8.71 -17.84 -8.92
N ASP A 37 8.31 -18.20 -7.71
CA ASP A 37 8.72 -17.56 -6.48
C ASP A 37 10.12 -17.99 -6.02
N GLU A 38 10.61 -19.19 -6.40
CA GLU A 38 12.02 -19.55 -6.12
C GLU A 38 12.99 -18.60 -6.82
N LYS A 39 12.68 -18.19 -8.06
CA LYS A 39 13.49 -17.21 -8.79
C LYS A 39 13.38 -15.81 -8.19
N ILE A 40 12.18 -15.42 -7.78
CA ILE A 40 11.95 -14.14 -7.10
C ILE A 40 12.70 -14.12 -5.77
N LEU A 41 12.58 -15.19 -4.96
CA LEU A 41 13.30 -15.36 -3.71
C LEU A 41 14.81 -15.31 -3.92
N GLN A 42 15.33 -16.03 -4.92
CA GLN A 42 16.75 -15.99 -5.26
C GLN A 42 17.19 -14.57 -5.63
N THR A 43 16.39 -13.85 -6.43
CA THR A 43 16.65 -12.45 -6.80
C THR A 43 16.64 -11.53 -5.57
N VAL A 44 15.69 -11.73 -4.64
CA VAL A 44 15.61 -10.98 -3.38
C VAL A 44 16.84 -11.27 -2.51
N LEU A 45 17.22 -12.53 -2.34
CA LEU A 45 18.40 -12.92 -1.56
C LEU A 45 19.70 -12.36 -2.18
N GLU A 46 19.80 -12.37 -3.51
CA GLU A 46 20.90 -11.74 -4.22
C GLU A 46 20.94 -10.23 -3.98
N ALA A 47 19.80 -9.54 -4.11
CA ALA A 47 19.70 -8.11 -3.80
C ALA A 47 20.10 -7.79 -2.35
N VAL A 48 19.61 -8.57 -1.38
CA VAL A 48 19.98 -8.43 0.05
C VAL A 48 21.48 -8.66 0.25
N SER A 49 22.07 -9.66 -0.40
CA SER A 49 23.51 -9.93 -0.30
C SER A 49 24.37 -8.76 -0.80
N MET A 50 23.86 -8.01 -1.78
CA MET A 50 24.52 -6.85 -2.36
C MET A 50 24.46 -5.60 -1.47
N VAL A 51 23.50 -5.53 -0.53
CA VAL A 51 23.38 -4.38 0.40
C VAL A 51 24.68 -4.15 1.17
N SER A 52 25.34 -5.22 1.63
CA SER A 52 26.61 -5.12 2.36
C SER A 52 27.77 -4.54 1.54
N LYS A 53 27.64 -4.49 0.21
CA LYS A 53 28.63 -3.93 -0.72
C LYS A 53 28.33 -2.48 -1.12
N ALA A 54 27.14 -1.97 -0.78
CA ALA A 54 26.80 -0.58 -1.03
C ALA A 54 27.57 0.35 -0.09
N GLN A 55 27.75 1.61 -0.48
CA GLN A 55 28.26 2.65 0.43
C GLN A 55 27.14 3.21 1.30
N TYR A 56 25.96 3.37 0.72
CA TYR A 56 24.79 3.98 1.33
C TYR A 56 23.53 3.23 0.93
N LEU A 57 22.57 3.15 1.86
CA LEU A 57 21.22 2.67 1.61
C LEU A 57 20.24 3.82 1.83
N LEU A 58 19.57 4.25 0.76
CA LEU A 58 18.53 5.29 0.84
C LEU A 58 17.18 4.62 1.01
N SER A 59 16.46 4.95 2.08
CA SER A 59 15.09 4.49 2.31
C SER A 59 14.11 5.62 1.99
N THR A 60 13.03 5.29 1.29
CA THR A 60 11.93 6.23 1.00
C THR A 60 10.95 6.40 2.16
N SER A 61 11.27 5.83 3.33
CA SER A 61 10.55 6.02 4.59
C SER A 61 11.06 7.25 5.37
N VAL A 62 10.36 7.60 6.45
CA VAL A 62 10.78 8.60 7.46
C VAL A 62 11.24 7.90 8.73
N TYR A 63 12.20 8.49 9.42
CA TYR A 63 12.78 7.89 10.62
C TYR A 63 11.72 7.60 11.69
N GLU A 64 10.79 8.53 11.89
CA GLU A 64 9.79 8.47 12.94
C GLU A 64 8.82 7.30 12.78
N LEU A 65 8.56 6.83 11.56
CA LEU A 65 7.68 5.68 11.30
C LEU A 65 8.36 4.34 11.60
N GLU A 66 9.69 4.25 11.43
CA GLU A 66 10.41 2.96 11.51
C GLU A 66 11.71 3.08 12.32
N SER A 67 11.69 3.91 13.38
CA SER A 67 12.89 4.30 14.15
C SER A 67 13.69 3.09 14.66
N GLN A 68 12.99 2.09 15.19
CA GLN A 68 13.62 0.86 15.70
C GLN A 68 14.34 0.08 14.59
N VAL A 69 13.76 0.00 13.38
CA VAL A 69 14.39 -0.65 12.23
C VAL A 69 15.66 0.10 11.84
N PHE A 70 15.59 1.43 11.74
CA PHE A 70 16.75 2.26 11.40
C PHE A 70 17.87 2.14 12.43
N ASP A 71 17.56 2.18 13.72
CA ASP A 71 18.55 2.09 14.79
C ASP A 71 19.24 0.73 14.80
N VAL A 72 18.49 -0.36 14.62
CA VAL A 72 19.03 -1.72 14.52
C VAL A 72 19.95 -1.87 13.29
N LEU A 73 19.50 -1.41 12.12
CA LEU A 73 20.29 -1.52 10.89
C LEU A 73 21.56 -0.67 10.96
N LYS A 74 21.50 0.51 11.57
CA LYS A 74 22.64 1.40 11.77
C LYS A 74 23.67 0.82 12.74
N ALA A 75 23.24 0.06 13.75
CA ALA A 75 24.12 -0.61 14.70
C ALA A 75 24.78 -1.89 14.13
N LYS A 76 24.25 -2.45 13.04
CA LYS A 76 24.74 -3.70 12.44
C LYS A 76 26.05 -3.46 11.68
N SER A 77 27.03 -4.32 11.90
CA SER A 77 28.30 -4.32 11.16
C SER A 77 28.63 -5.73 10.63
N PRO A 78 28.98 -5.89 9.34
CA PRO A 78 29.02 -4.87 8.30
C PRO A 78 27.61 -4.55 7.77
N PHE A 79 27.22 -3.27 7.79
CA PHE A 79 26.03 -2.75 7.10
C PHE A 79 26.34 -1.34 6.59
N PRO A 80 25.90 -0.95 5.38
CA PRO A 80 26.10 0.40 4.87
C PRO A 80 25.39 1.44 5.73
N ALA A 81 25.82 2.70 5.65
CA ALA A 81 25.08 3.78 6.29
C ALA A 81 23.70 3.92 5.64
N ILE A 82 22.65 3.82 6.45
CA ILE A 82 21.24 3.93 6.03
C ILE A 82 20.70 5.33 6.30
N TYR A 83 19.98 5.90 5.32
CA TYR A 83 19.38 7.23 5.42
C TYR A 83 17.89 7.18 5.04
N PRO A 84 16.97 7.49 5.98
CA PRO A 84 15.59 7.78 5.64
C PRO A 84 15.51 9.15 4.97
N VAL A 85 15.16 9.16 3.68
CA VAL A 85 15.04 10.38 2.85
C VAL A 85 13.60 10.61 2.37
N GLY A 86 12.65 9.88 2.94
CA GLY A 86 11.24 9.90 2.55
C GLY A 86 10.40 11.00 3.22
N PRO A 87 9.11 11.04 2.86
CA PRO A 87 8.52 10.38 1.69
C PRO A 87 8.84 11.19 0.41
N THR A 88 9.52 10.58 -0.56
CA THR A 88 9.97 11.28 -1.78
C THR A 88 8.84 11.58 -2.77
N THR A 89 7.70 10.90 -2.62
CA THR A 89 6.51 11.06 -3.49
C THR A 89 5.80 12.41 -3.28
N LEU A 90 5.85 12.97 -2.07
CA LEU A 90 5.12 14.20 -1.74
C LEU A 90 5.72 15.45 -2.40
N SER A 91 7.05 15.57 -2.37
CA SER A 91 7.75 16.73 -2.95
C SER A 91 7.49 16.84 -4.45
N PHE A 92 7.47 15.72 -5.16
CA PHE A 92 7.28 15.69 -6.61
C PHE A 92 5.84 16.04 -7.02
N GLN A 93 4.85 15.71 -6.21
CA GLN A 93 3.44 16.03 -6.49
C GLN A 93 3.11 17.50 -6.18
N LEU A 94 3.69 18.07 -5.12
CA LEU A 94 3.56 19.50 -4.83
C LEU A 94 4.11 20.37 -5.95
N GLU A 95 5.25 20.01 -6.53
CA GLU A 95 5.83 20.73 -7.67
C GLU A 95 4.95 20.63 -8.93
N ASN A 96 4.42 19.44 -9.24
CA ASN A 96 3.60 19.22 -10.44
C ASN A 96 2.15 19.71 -10.33
N SER A 97 1.62 19.93 -9.13
CA SER A 97 0.30 20.55 -8.94
C SER A 97 0.21 21.99 -9.48
N SER A 98 1.34 22.57 -9.88
CA SER A 98 1.46 23.88 -10.53
C SER A 98 1.34 23.85 -12.08
N SER A 99 1.18 22.68 -12.71
CA SER A 99 1.09 22.58 -14.18
C SER A 99 -0.29 23.01 -14.73
N ASP A 100 -0.42 24.30 -15.06
CA ASP A 100 -1.00 24.94 -16.27
C ASP A 100 -2.28 24.41 -16.96
N THR A 101 -3.12 23.64 -16.29
CA THR A 101 -4.50 23.43 -16.75
C THR A 101 -5.47 24.01 -15.73
N ASN A 102 -6.04 25.18 -16.02
CA ASN A 102 -7.09 25.82 -15.21
C ASN A 102 -8.39 24.99 -15.09
N VAL A 103 -8.39 23.73 -15.54
CA VAL A 103 -9.55 22.85 -15.50
C VAL A 103 -9.45 21.99 -14.25
N VAL A 104 -10.32 22.28 -13.28
CA VAL A 104 -10.50 21.42 -12.10
C VAL A 104 -11.07 20.08 -12.57
N PRO A 105 -10.41 18.93 -12.30
CA PRO A 105 -10.91 17.63 -12.73
C PRO A 105 -12.29 17.31 -12.14
N ASP A 106 -13.14 16.65 -12.91
CA ASP A 106 -14.52 16.34 -12.53
C ASP A 106 -14.63 15.55 -11.21
N TYR A 107 -13.65 14.69 -10.91
CA TYR A 107 -13.63 13.96 -9.64
C TYR A 107 -13.42 14.87 -8.42
N ILE A 108 -12.70 15.98 -8.59
CA ILE A 108 -12.55 16.98 -7.52
C ILE A 108 -13.85 17.75 -7.34
N GLN A 109 -14.50 18.17 -8.42
CA GLN A 109 -15.81 18.82 -8.34
C GLN A 109 -16.86 17.90 -7.70
N TRP A 110 -16.82 16.60 -8.00
CA TRP A 110 -17.66 15.62 -7.32
C TRP A 110 -17.35 15.56 -5.83
N LEU A 111 -16.08 15.52 -5.45
CA LEU A 111 -15.64 15.52 -4.04
C LEU A 111 -16.04 16.80 -3.28
N ASP A 112 -15.99 17.97 -3.93
CA ASP A 112 -16.42 19.27 -3.39
C ASP A 112 -17.90 19.27 -3.00
N SER A 113 -18.73 18.49 -3.71
CA SER A 113 -20.16 18.35 -3.43
C SER A 113 -20.48 17.36 -2.31
N GLN A 114 -19.48 16.66 -1.76
CA GLN A 114 -19.67 15.67 -0.69
C GLN A 114 -19.48 16.27 0.71
N PRO A 115 -20.23 15.80 1.72
CA PRO A 115 -19.97 16.18 3.10
C PRO A 115 -18.55 15.81 3.56
N LYS A 116 -18.01 16.58 4.52
CA LYS A 116 -16.70 16.34 5.12
C LYS A 116 -16.58 14.92 5.67
N SER A 117 -15.43 14.29 5.47
CA SER A 117 -15.08 12.95 5.98
C SER A 117 -16.15 11.89 5.72
N SER A 118 -16.71 11.87 4.51
CA SER A 118 -17.86 11.03 4.19
C SER A 118 -17.70 10.16 2.94
N VAL A 119 -16.55 10.26 2.27
CA VAL A 119 -16.20 9.49 1.09
C VAL A 119 -15.11 8.48 1.45
N LEU A 120 -15.31 7.22 1.05
CA LEU A 120 -14.27 6.20 1.03
C LEU A 120 -13.51 6.28 -0.30
N TYR A 121 -12.23 6.63 -0.24
CA TYR A 121 -11.36 6.51 -1.41
C TYR A 121 -10.92 5.04 -1.57
N ILE A 122 -10.96 4.50 -2.79
CA ILE A 122 -10.64 3.10 -3.08
C ILE A 122 -9.62 3.05 -4.20
N SER A 123 -8.44 2.51 -3.91
CA SER A 123 -7.38 2.28 -4.91
C SER A 123 -6.50 1.12 -4.50
N PHE A 124 -6.44 0.11 -5.36
CA PHE A 124 -5.60 -1.07 -5.15
C PHE A 124 -4.30 -1.02 -5.97
N GLY A 125 -3.87 0.18 -6.35
CA GLY A 125 -2.64 0.40 -7.11
C GLY A 125 -2.74 -0.02 -8.57
N SER A 126 -1.60 0.00 -9.26
CA SER A 126 -1.51 -0.32 -10.69
C SER A 126 -1.52 -1.83 -10.98
N PHE A 127 -1.41 -2.68 -9.95
CA PHE A 127 -1.20 -4.13 -10.08
C PHE A 127 -2.30 -4.95 -9.39
N LEU A 128 -3.56 -4.53 -9.53
CA LEU A 128 -4.67 -5.31 -9.00
C LEU A 128 -4.93 -6.55 -9.87
N SER A 129 -4.63 -7.73 -9.33
CA SER A 129 -5.05 -9.02 -9.88
C SER A 129 -6.12 -9.63 -8.96
N VAL A 130 -7.37 -9.18 -9.11
CA VAL A 130 -8.53 -9.85 -8.49
C VAL A 130 -9.28 -10.63 -9.55
N SER A 131 -9.79 -11.80 -9.16
CA SER A 131 -10.70 -12.56 -10.03
C SER A 131 -12.01 -11.78 -10.23
N SER A 132 -12.71 -12.04 -11.33
CA SER A 132 -14.03 -11.44 -11.57
C SER A 132 -15.01 -11.69 -10.42
N ALA A 133 -15.01 -12.90 -9.85
CA ALA A 133 -15.89 -13.28 -8.74
C ALA A 133 -15.57 -12.51 -7.45
N GLN A 134 -14.28 -12.32 -7.12
CA GLN A 134 -13.90 -11.48 -5.99
C GLN A 134 -14.31 -10.02 -6.20
N LEU A 135 -14.17 -9.51 -7.43
CA LEU A 135 -14.63 -8.16 -7.75
C LEU A 135 -16.15 -8.01 -7.60
N ASP A 136 -16.93 -9.03 -7.98
CA ASP A 136 -18.38 -9.04 -7.79
C ASP A 136 -18.76 -8.89 -6.31
N GLU A 137 -18.08 -9.63 -5.42
CA GLU A 137 -18.31 -9.53 -3.98
C GLU A 137 -17.90 -8.17 -3.40
N ILE A 138 -16.77 -7.61 -3.84
CA ILE A 138 -16.31 -6.27 -3.42
C ILE A 138 -17.35 -5.21 -3.81
N VAL A 139 -17.81 -5.26 -5.07
CA VAL A 139 -18.83 -4.34 -5.61
C VAL A 139 -20.16 -4.49 -4.85
N ALA A 140 -20.58 -5.73 -4.56
CA ALA A 140 -21.78 -5.99 -3.77
C ALA A 140 -21.65 -5.46 -2.33
N GLY A 141 -20.48 -5.65 -1.70
CA GLY A 141 -20.16 -5.12 -0.38
C GLY A 141 -20.25 -3.59 -0.32
N ILE A 142 -19.62 -2.91 -1.27
CA ILE A 142 -19.68 -1.43 -1.35
C ILE A 142 -21.11 -0.96 -1.56
N ARG A 143 -21.86 -1.58 -2.49
CA ARG A 143 -23.26 -1.22 -2.73
C ARG A 143 -24.12 -1.38 -1.48
N SER A 144 -23.96 -2.48 -0.76
CA SER A 144 -24.74 -2.76 0.46
C SER A 144 -24.37 -1.86 1.63
N SER A 145 -23.12 -1.41 1.71
CA SER A 145 -22.67 -0.45 2.74
C SER A 145 -23.36 0.91 2.64
N GLY A 146 -23.83 1.30 1.44
CA GLY A 146 -24.38 2.63 1.17
C GLY A 146 -23.34 3.76 1.22
N THR A 147 -22.07 3.44 1.43
CA THR A 147 -20.98 4.43 1.55
C THR A 147 -20.75 5.15 0.21
N ARG A 148 -20.58 6.47 0.29
CA ARG A 148 -20.09 7.26 -0.85
C ARG A 148 -18.65 6.89 -1.11
N HIS A 149 -18.29 6.65 -2.35
CA HIS A 149 -16.95 6.16 -2.67
C HIS A 149 -16.40 6.78 -3.95
N MET A 150 -15.09 7.01 -3.96
CA MET A 150 -14.35 7.33 -5.17
C MET A 150 -13.39 6.17 -5.45
N TRP A 151 -13.54 5.52 -6.59
CA TRP A 151 -12.78 4.31 -6.93
C TRP A 151 -11.93 4.52 -8.18
N VAL A 152 -10.62 4.32 -8.05
CA VAL A 152 -9.69 4.20 -9.18
C VAL A 152 -9.69 2.79 -9.76
N ALA A 153 -10.14 2.62 -11.00
CA ALA A 153 -10.18 1.33 -11.69
C ALA A 153 -9.92 1.45 -13.20
N ARG A 154 -8.99 0.64 -13.74
CA ARG A 154 -8.63 0.64 -15.17
C ARG A 154 -9.48 -0.35 -15.98
N ASP A 155 -9.24 -1.65 -15.80
CA ASP A 155 -9.78 -2.69 -16.69
C ASP A 155 -11.23 -3.09 -16.38
N ASN A 156 -11.80 -2.61 -15.27
CA ASN A 156 -13.13 -3.00 -14.77
C ASN A 156 -14.04 -1.80 -14.45
N ALA A 157 -13.74 -0.62 -14.99
CA ALA A 157 -14.44 0.62 -14.63
C ALA A 157 -15.96 0.55 -14.89
N SER A 158 -16.38 -0.04 -16.02
CA SER A 158 -17.81 -0.19 -16.36
C SER A 158 -18.54 -1.07 -15.35
N LYS A 159 -17.99 -2.26 -15.08
CA LYS A 159 -18.55 -3.23 -14.11
C LYS A 159 -18.70 -2.62 -12.72
N ILE A 160 -17.68 -1.91 -12.26
CA ILE A 160 -17.69 -1.25 -10.95
C ILE A 160 -18.75 -0.14 -10.94
N LYS A 161 -18.79 0.70 -11.97
CA LYS A 161 -19.75 1.81 -12.08
C LYS A 161 -21.20 1.31 -12.09
N ASP A 162 -21.49 0.29 -12.86
CA ASP A 162 -22.85 -0.27 -12.97
C ASP A 162 -23.28 -0.99 -11.68
N GLY A 163 -22.33 -1.66 -11.02
CA GLY A 163 -22.61 -2.45 -9.82
C GLY A 163 -22.70 -1.63 -8.53
N CYS A 164 -21.93 -0.55 -8.37
CA CYS A 164 -21.90 0.24 -7.14
C CYS A 164 -23.04 1.29 -7.03
N GLY A 165 -23.79 1.53 -8.10
CA GLY A 165 -24.91 2.46 -8.14
C GLY A 165 -24.50 3.94 -8.14
N ASN A 166 -25.42 4.84 -7.76
CA ASN A 166 -25.26 6.29 -7.94
C ASN A 166 -24.45 7.00 -6.82
N ASN A 167 -23.99 6.26 -5.82
CA ASN A 167 -23.24 6.83 -4.68
C ASN A 167 -21.72 6.86 -4.92
N GLY A 168 -21.27 6.44 -6.11
CA GLY A 168 -19.86 6.27 -6.45
C GLY A 168 -19.38 7.18 -7.57
N PHE A 169 -18.09 7.50 -7.56
CA PHE A 169 -17.39 8.11 -8.68
C PHE A 169 -16.22 7.22 -9.09
N VAL A 170 -16.22 6.73 -10.34
CA VAL A 170 -15.21 5.79 -10.85
C VAL A 170 -14.34 6.48 -11.88
N VAL A 171 -13.02 6.44 -11.69
CA VAL A 171 -12.04 7.02 -12.63
C VAL A 171 -10.94 6.03 -12.97
N PRO A 172 -10.35 6.10 -14.17
CA PRO A 172 -9.19 5.25 -14.51
C PRO A 172 -7.90 5.70 -13.82
N TRP A 173 -7.84 6.97 -13.41
CA TRP A 173 -6.69 7.59 -12.77
C TRP A 173 -7.11 8.88 -12.03
N CYS A 174 -6.38 9.23 -10.97
CA CYS A 174 -6.48 10.52 -10.29
C CYS A 174 -5.13 10.94 -9.71
N ASP A 175 -5.01 12.22 -9.36
CA ASP A 175 -3.97 12.70 -8.46
C ASP A 175 -4.30 12.21 -7.03
N GLN A 176 -3.68 11.10 -6.62
CA GLN A 176 -4.02 10.40 -5.39
C GLN A 176 -3.79 11.25 -4.15
N LEU A 177 -2.65 11.96 -4.04
CA LEU A 177 -2.38 12.80 -2.89
C LEU A 177 -3.38 13.96 -2.81
N ARG A 178 -3.72 14.59 -3.94
CA ARG A 178 -4.77 15.62 -3.97
C ARG A 178 -6.13 15.09 -3.51
N VAL A 179 -6.48 13.85 -3.89
CA VAL A 179 -7.70 13.20 -3.41
C VAL A 179 -7.62 12.93 -1.91
N LEU A 180 -6.54 12.31 -1.42
CA LEU A 180 -6.35 11.98 0.01
C LEU A 180 -6.40 13.23 0.90
N CYS A 181 -5.82 14.35 0.45
CA CYS A 181 -5.87 15.62 1.17
C CYS A 181 -7.24 16.34 1.09
N HIS A 182 -8.20 15.82 0.31
CA HIS A 182 -9.49 16.47 0.13
C HIS A 182 -10.38 16.32 1.39
N PRO A 183 -11.02 17.39 1.90
CA PRO A 183 -11.78 17.34 3.16
C PRO A 183 -12.94 16.33 3.20
N SER A 184 -13.48 15.95 2.05
CA SER A 184 -14.56 14.96 1.99
C SER A 184 -14.10 13.51 2.12
N ILE A 185 -12.80 13.22 1.97
CA ILE A 185 -12.26 11.88 2.23
C ILE A 185 -12.30 11.58 3.73
N GLY A 186 -12.94 10.46 4.08
CA GLY A 186 -13.04 9.96 5.46
C GLY A 186 -12.25 8.68 5.71
N GLY A 187 -11.79 8.02 4.65
CA GLY A 187 -10.98 6.81 4.76
C GLY A 187 -10.45 6.36 3.40
N PHE A 188 -9.45 5.48 3.44
CA PHE A 188 -8.79 4.95 2.25
C PHE A 188 -8.75 3.42 2.27
N TRP A 189 -9.46 2.78 1.36
CA TRP A 189 -9.33 1.34 1.11
C TRP A 189 -8.18 1.07 0.13
N THR A 190 -7.11 0.47 0.65
CA THR A 190 -5.83 0.36 -0.05
C THR A 190 -5.28 -1.06 -0.04
N HIS A 191 -4.54 -1.38 -1.11
CA HIS A 191 -3.69 -2.57 -1.17
C HIS A 191 -2.42 -2.47 -0.31
N CYS A 192 -2.20 -1.38 0.42
CA CYS A 192 -1.05 -1.18 1.31
C CYS A 192 0.32 -1.13 0.60
N GLY A 193 0.35 -0.69 -0.67
CA GLY A 193 1.61 -0.33 -1.32
C GLY A 193 2.30 0.83 -0.58
N TRP A 194 3.63 0.78 -0.46
CA TRP A 194 4.37 1.70 0.41
C TRP A 194 4.16 3.18 0.10
N ASN A 195 4.19 3.56 -1.18
CA ASN A 195 3.95 4.96 -1.59
C ASN A 195 2.55 5.46 -1.20
N SER A 196 1.50 4.66 -1.47
CA SER A 196 0.13 5.01 -1.09
C SER A 196 -0.06 5.08 0.42
N THR A 197 0.68 4.26 1.16
CA THR A 197 0.69 4.28 2.64
C THR A 197 1.27 5.59 3.14
N LEU A 198 2.42 6.01 2.62
CA LEU A 198 3.05 7.29 3.00
C LEU A 198 2.20 8.51 2.64
N GLU A 199 1.53 8.52 1.48
CA GLU A 199 0.59 9.59 1.11
C GLU A 199 -0.61 9.66 2.07
N ALA A 200 -1.15 8.52 2.49
CA ALA A 200 -2.27 8.46 3.42
C ALA A 200 -1.88 8.90 4.84
N VAL A 201 -0.71 8.48 5.31
CA VAL A 201 -0.12 8.93 6.58
C VAL A 201 0.06 10.45 6.56
N PHE A 202 0.62 10.99 5.49
CA PHE A 202 0.79 12.44 5.34
C PHE A 202 -0.54 13.19 5.34
N ALA A 203 -1.56 12.67 4.66
CA ALA A 203 -2.90 13.27 4.63
C ALA A 203 -3.70 13.06 5.94
N GLY A 204 -3.21 12.22 6.86
CA GLY A 204 -3.92 11.87 8.10
C GLY A 204 -5.21 11.08 7.87
N VAL A 205 -5.26 10.26 6.80
CA VAL A 205 -6.45 9.49 6.41
C VAL A 205 -6.36 8.05 6.94
N PRO A 206 -7.37 7.56 7.70
CA PRO A 206 -7.38 6.18 8.18
C PRO A 206 -7.50 5.20 7.01
N MET A 207 -6.81 4.05 7.12
CA MET A 207 -6.73 3.06 6.05
C MET A 207 -7.51 1.79 6.40
N LEU A 208 -8.28 1.29 5.43
CA LEU A 208 -8.80 -0.06 5.38
C LEU A 208 -7.85 -0.89 4.51
N THR A 209 -7.28 -1.95 5.06
CA THR A 209 -6.21 -2.71 4.40
C THR A 209 -6.76 -3.90 3.62
N TYR A 210 -6.30 -4.07 2.38
CA TYR A 210 -6.56 -5.25 1.55
C TYR A 210 -5.30 -5.63 0.77
N PRO A 211 -4.27 -6.14 1.45
CA PRO A 211 -3.01 -6.47 0.81
C PRO A 211 -3.19 -7.59 -0.22
N ILE A 212 -2.51 -7.45 -1.34
CA ILE A 212 -2.61 -8.40 -2.46
C ILE A 212 -1.35 -9.23 -2.53
N VAL A 213 -0.16 -8.62 -2.55
CA VAL A 213 1.09 -9.34 -2.80
C VAL A 213 2.31 -8.65 -2.22
N GLY A 214 3.33 -9.46 -1.89
CA GLY A 214 4.66 -8.96 -1.54
C GLY A 214 4.68 -8.21 -0.22
N ASP A 215 5.36 -7.07 -0.21
CA ASP A 215 5.52 -6.18 0.95
C ASP A 215 4.19 -5.67 1.52
N GLN A 216 3.12 -5.69 0.72
CA GLN A 216 1.79 -5.22 1.13
C GLN A 216 1.27 -5.93 2.38
N MET A 217 1.56 -7.23 2.56
CA MET A 217 1.14 -7.98 3.75
C MET A 217 1.81 -7.42 5.01
N HIS A 218 3.11 -7.12 4.92
CA HIS A 218 3.87 -6.51 6.01
C HIS A 218 3.39 -5.07 6.28
N ASN A 219 3.25 -4.26 5.25
CA ASN A 219 2.75 -2.88 5.37
C ASN A 219 1.35 -2.86 5.99
N SER A 220 0.45 -3.74 5.54
CA SER A 220 -0.90 -3.88 6.11
C SER A 220 -0.87 -4.20 7.59
N LYS A 221 0.08 -5.04 8.02
CA LYS A 221 0.23 -5.39 9.41
C LYS A 221 0.67 -4.20 10.25
N GLN A 222 1.70 -3.48 9.79
CA GLN A 222 2.15 -2.25 10.44
C GLN A 222 1.00 -1.24 10.57
N ILE A 223 0.23 -1.02 9.49
CA ILE A 223 -0.92 -0.09 9.49
C ILE A 223 -1.97 -0.44 10.57
N VAL A 224 -2.16 -1.73 10.89
CA VAL A 224 -3.22 -2.20 11.78
C VAL A 224 -2.74 -2.37 13.22
N GLU A 225 -1.48 -2.75 13.41
CA GLU A 225 -0.96 -3.20 14.71
C GLU A 225 0.05 -2.22 15.36
N ASP A 226 0.71 -1.35 14.59
CA ASP A 226 1.80 -0.46 15.05
C ASP A 226 1.44 1.04 14.89
#